data_AF-A0A5C2SU38-F1
#
_entry.id   AF-A0A5C2SU38-F1
#
_cell.length_a   1.000
_cell.length_b   1.000
_cell.length_c   1.000
_cell.angle_alpha   90.00
_cell.angle_beta   90.00
_cell.angle_gamma   90.00
#
_symmetry.space_group_name_H-M   'P 1'
#
loop_
_entity.id
_entity.type
_entity.pdbx_description
1 polymer ?
#
loop_
_entity_poly.entity_id
_entity_poly.type
_entity_poly.pdbx_seq_one_letter_code
_entity_poly.pdbx_strand_id
1 'polypeptide(L)'
;MSKTSGHQSQLHILDSASNVQEAFRALNAPNVSNSDFSRLYKGKLAEILKLVAHSVVGRNEANIARDTIQRNRNLSDHAKPLPDHNADPLYTDSKRAETRLKRARALIEHEQKIGNEQLQNMRKLEHDEHQLQKSFEDKRVTSLLLSILERKEKIRKERFSEIAKLLEELRRNAKATSESPVGASNQSEPLNCTIKPIRTDLTADVLSALQAHCIRVDRLAAQASGQHLPLRVEEAEQRLLQAVSRSKGISANDAEVSSTFQELRAIGRKQALRRVQYRSPIPEARGVENVGDITHRISEKEEELQRLADHSAALTLACVKALQVVSHFAKETTPSLRDSLQNESNNAQGHIDTLRLSVVNRPRLRVGRTPGESLSGGQTLPATISDLERTVKKAQATEAFMRDVEGLLSPDPSTTEGQASLIDTFNTQEAEVADWIARLLERKAKKAAVGQKLIADIERLVAETASIAGGHV
;
A
#
# COMPACT_ATOMS: atom_id res chain seq x y z
N MET A 1 -12.91 0.44 -43.25
CA MET A 1 -11.71 -0.38 -43.43
C MET A 1 -11.61 -1.49 -42.35
N SER A 2 -12.63 -2.33 -42.17
CA SER A 2 -12.67 -3.33 -41.07
C SER A 2 -12.89 -4.79 -41.51
N LYS A 3 -12.59 -5.14 -42.77
CA LYS A 3 -12.78 -6.51 -43.29
C LYS A 3 -11.53 -7.40 -43.19
N THR A 4 -10.37 -6.87 -42.80
CA THR A 4 -9.11 -7.66 -42.73
C THR A 4 -8.87 -8.35 -41.38
N SER A 5 -9.57 -7.95 -40.31
CA SER A 5 -9.41 -8.54 -38.97
C SER A 5 -9.98 -9.97 -38.86
N GLY A 6 -11.02 -10.31 -39.63
CA GLY A 6 -11.67 -11.62 -39.56
C GLY A 6 -10.85 -12.78 -40.13
N HIS A 7 -10.00 -12.54 -41.13
CA HIS A 7 -9.18 -13.59 -41.74
C HIS A 7 -7.98 -14.00 -40.89
N GLN A 8 -7.40 -13.06 -40.12
CA GLN A 8 -6.29 -13.39 -39.21
C GLN A 8 -6.76 -14.27 -38.04
N SER A 9 -7.96 -14.04 -37.50
CA SER A 9 -8.49 -14.89 -36.43
C SER A 9 -8.83 -16.31 -36.88
N GLN A 10 -9.25 -16.51 -38.13
CA GLN A 10 -9.54 -17.86 -38.65
C GLN A 10 -8.28 -18.69 -38.90
N LEU A 11 -7.20 -18.07 -39.39
CA LEU A 11 -5.91 -18.73 -39.57
C LEU A 11 -5.33 -19.21 -38.24
N HIS A 12 -5.40 -18.38 -37.20
CA HIS A 12 -4.87 -18.72 -35.87
C HIS A 12 -5.61 -19.90 -35.19
N ILE A 13 -6.90 -20.07 -35.50
CA ILE A 13 -7.71 -21.19 -34.99
C ILE A 13 -7.32 -22.49 -35.69
N LEU A 14 -7.07 -22.47 -37.00
CA LEU A 14 -6.66 -23.66 -37.76
C LEU A 14 -5.30 -24.18 -37.32
N ASP A 15 -4.33 -23.29 -37.11
CA ASP A 15 -3.01 -23.66 -36.59
C ASP A 15 -3.12 -24.25 -35.17
N SER A 16 -3.97 -23.68 -34.32
CA SER A 16 -4.18 -24.19 -32.96
C SER A 16 -4.85 -25.57 -32.93
N ALA A 17 -5.75 -25.86 -33.87
CA ALA A 17 -6.41 -27.16 -33.98
C ALA A 17 -5.44 -28.25 -34.44
N SER A 18 -4.57 -27.95 -35.42
CA SER A 18 -3.54 -28.88 -35.90
C SER A 18 -2.58 -29.30 -34.77
N ASN A 19 -2.08 -28.33 -34.00
CA ASN A 19 -1.15 -28.60 -32.90
C ASN A 19 -1.78 -29.48 -31.80
N VAL A 20 -3.05 -29.25 -31.48
CA VAL A 20 -3.77 -30.04 -30.48
C VAL A 20 -4.04 -31.46 -30.99
N GLN A 21 -4.37 -31.63 -32.27
CA GLN A 21 -4.54 -32.95 -32.89
C GLN A 21 -3.23 -33.75 -32.91
N GLU A 22 -2.11 -33.10 -33.21
CA GLU A 22 -0.77 -33.72 -33.20
C GLU A 22 -0.39 -34.19 -31.79
N ALA A 23 -0.66 -33.37 -30.76
CA ALA A 23 -0.45 -33.75 -29.36
C ALA A 23 -1.27 -34.99 -28.95
N PHE A 24 -2.50 -35.13 -29.45
CA PHE A 24 -3.32 -36.33 -29.21
C PHE A 24 -2.83 -37.54 -29.99
N ARG A 25 -2.32 -37.37 -31.22
CA ARG A 25 -1.70 -38.47 -31.99
C ARG A 25 -0.45 -39.01 -31.29
N ALA A 26 0.35 -38.15 -30.68
CA ALA A 26 1.50 -38.57 -29.88
C ALA A 26 1.13 -39.47 -28.68
N LEU A 27 -0.14 -39.44 -28.24
CA LEU A 27 -0.69 -40.32 -27.21
C LEU A 27 -1.39 -41.57 -27.75
N ASN A 28 -1.26 -41.87 -29.04
CA ASN A 28 -1.97 -42.96 -29.71
C ASN A 28 -3.50 -42.80 -29.66
N ALA A 29 -4.01 -41.57 -29.67
CA ALA A 29 -5.44 -41.34 -29.86
C ALA A 29 -5.90 -41.85 -31.24
N PRO A 30 -7.18 -42.27 -31.41
CA PRO A 30 -7.70 -42.74 -32.69
C PRO A 30 -7.48 -41.71 -33.81
N ASN A 31 -7.20 -42.19 -35.02
CA ASN A 31 -7.00 -41.33 -36.19
C ASN A 31 -8.32 -40.67 -36.62
N VAL A 32 -8.61 -39.49 -36.07
CA VAL A 32 -9.72 -38.63 -36.49
C VAL A 32 -9.26 -37.81 -37.69
N SER A 33 -10.13 -37.69 -38.72
CA SER A 33 -9.86 -36.84 -39.89
C SER A 33 -9.74 -35.37 -39.47
N ASN A 34 -8.89 -34.59 -40.16
CA ASN A 34 -8.70 -33.18 -39.79
C ASN A 34 -10.00 -32.37 -39.91
N SER A 35 -10.88 -32.71 -40.86
CA SER A 35 -12.19 -32.08 -41.02
C SER A 35 -13.12 -32.35 -39.84
N ASP A 36 -13.13 -33.58 -39.32
CA ASP A 36 -13.95 -33.94 -38.16
C ASP A 36 -13.38 -33.31 -36.89
N PHE A 37 -12.06 -33.25 -36.77
CA PHE A 37 -11.39 -32.60 -35.66
C PHE A 37 -11.67 -31.10 -35.63
N SER A 38 -11.56 -30.39 -36.76
CA SER A 38 -11.91 -28.96 -36.85
C SER A 38 -13.39 -28.69 -36.57
N ARG A 39 -14.28 -29.67 -36.80
CA ARG A 39 -15.70 -29.56 -36.46
C ARG A 39 -15.93 -29.68 -34.95
N LEU A 40 -15.20 -30.57 -34.28
CA LEU A 40 -15.22 -30.76 -32.83
C LEU A 40 -14.48 -29.65 -32.08
N TYR A 41 -13.46 -29.05 -32.69
CA TYR A 41 -12.64 -27.97 -32.14
C TYR A 41 -13.36 -26.62 -32.23
N LYS A 42 -14.52 -26.49 -31.57
CA LYS A 42 -15.30 -25.25 -31.48
C LYS A 42 -15.82 -25.00 -30.06
N GLY A 43 -15.87 -23.73 -29.67
CA GLY A 43 -16.43 -23.29 -28.39
C GLY A 43 -15.68 -23.84 -27.17
N LYS A 44 -16.40 -24.11 -26.08
CA LYS A 44 -15.82 -24.56 -24.80
C LYS A 44 -15.08 -25.90 -24.89
N LEU A 45 -15.46 -26.77 -25.82
CA LEU A 45 -14.77 -28.05 -26.02
C LEU A 45 -13.35 -27.83 -26.56
N ALA A 46 -13.13 -26.82 -27.40
CA ALA A 46 -11.79 -26.48 -27.89
C ALA A 46 -10.85 -26.06 -26.75
N GLU A 47 -11.36 -25.32 -25.76
CA GLU A 47 -10.59 -24.91 -24.58
C GLU A 47 -10.18 -26.12 -23.72
N ILE A 48 -11.10 -27.06 -23.50
CA ILE A 48 -10.82 -28.30 -22.76
C ILE A 48 -9.80 -29.16 -23.51
N LEU A 49 -9.98 -29.35 -24.82
CA LEU A 49 -9.03 -30.10 -25.66
C LEU A 49 -7.64 -29.44 -25.66
N LYS A 50 -7.59 -28.10 -25.68
CA LYS A 50 -6.34 -27.34 -25.58
C LYS A 50 -5.68 -27.53 -24.21
N LEU A 51 -6.43 -27.51 -23.12
CA LEU A 51 -5.92 -27.74 -21.77
C LEU A 51 -5.38 -29.17 -21.61
N VAL A 52 -6.10 -30.17 -22.11
CA VAL A 52 -5.63 -31.55 -22.12
C VAL A 52 -4.36 -31.68 -22.94
N ALA A 53 -4.30 -31.12 -24.15
CA ALA A 53 -3.09 -31.13 -24.96
C ALA A 53 -1.89 -30.48 -24.27
N HIS A 54 -2.07 -29.36 -23.56
CA HIS A 54 -0.99 -28.73 -22.78
C HIS A 54 -0.48 -29.65 -21.65
N SER A 55 -1.39 -30.31 -20.92
CA SER A 55 -1.01 -31.24 -19.86
C SER A 55 -0.21 -32.45 -20.38
N VAL A 56 -0.47 -32.83 -21.63
CA VAL A 56 0.18 -33.95 -22.31
C VAL A 56 1.57 -33.56 -22.80
N VAL A 57 1.71 -32.35 -23.36
CA VAL A 57 3.02 -31.79 -23.72
C VAL A 57 3.96 -31.78 -22.51
N GLY A 58 3.48 -31.31 -21.35
CA GLY A 58 4.29 -31.31 -20.12
C GLY A 58 4.71 -32.72 -19.66
N ARG A 59 3.84 -33.74 -19.83
CA ARG A 59 4.19 -35.14 -19.53
C ARG A 59 5.21 -35.71 -20.52
N ASN A 60 5.08 -35.38 -21.80
CA ASN A 60 6.01 -35.82 -22.84
C ASN A 60 7.39 -35.19 -22.63
N GLU A 61 7.46 -33.89 -22.35
CA GLU A 61 8.71 -33.20 -22.02
C GLU A 61 9.37 -33.79 -20.76
N ALA A 62 8.58 -34.10 -19.72
CA ALA A 62 9.09 -34.78 -18.54
C ALA A 62 9.63 -36.19 -18.84
N ASN A 63 8.99 -36.93 -19.75
CA ASN A 63 9.49 -38.23 -20.20
C ASN A 63 10.77 -38.10 -21.02
N ILE A 64 10.86 -37.13 -21.94
CA ILE A 64 12.08 -36.83 -22.70
C ILE A 64 13.22 -36.42 -21.75
N ALA A 65 12.92 -35.62 -20.72
CA ALA A 65 13.88 -35.27 -19.67
C ALA A 65 14.35 -36.50 -18.88
N ARG A 66 13.45 -37.43 -18.53
CA ARG A 66 13.84 -38.70 -17.88
C ARG A 66 14.68 -39.58 -18.79
N ASP A 67 14.31 -39.70 -20.06
CA ASP A 67 15.04 -40.48 -21.05
C ASP A 67 16.43 -39.90 -21.30
N THR A 68 16.56 -38.58 -21.37
CA THR A 68 17.87 -37.91 -21.50
C THR A 68 18.71 -38.08 -20.24
N ILE A 69 18.13 -37.99 -19.05
CA ILE A 69 18.82 -38.30 -17.78
C ILE A 69 19.27 -39.77 -17.77
N GLN A 70 18.42 -40.71 -18.17
CA GLN A 70 18.76 -42.12 -18.23
C GLN A 70 19.83 -42.41 -19.28
N ARG A 71 19.73 -41.83 -20.48
CA ARG A 71 20.78 -41.92 -21.52
C ARG A 71 22.09 -41.32 -21.03
N ASN A 72 22.08 -40.16 -20.38
CA ASN A 72 23.28 -39.57 -19.80
C ASN A 72 23.87 -40.42 -18.68
N ARG A 73 23.02 -41.10 -17.89
CA ARG A 73 23.45 -42.04 -16.85
C ARG A 73 24.08 -43.30 -17.46
N ASN A 74 23.48 -43.82 -18.54
CA ASN A 74 23.96 -45.01 -19.25
C ASN A 74 25.21 -44.71 -20.11
N LEU A 75 25.31 -43.51 -20.70
CA LEU A 75 26.50 -43.02 -21.39
C LEU A 75 27.64 -42.72 -20.40
N SER A 76 27.31 -42.30 -19.18
CA SER A 76 28.25 -42.14 -18.07
C SER A 76 28.67 -43.47 -17.43
N ASP A 77 28.04 -44.60 -17.79
CA ASP A 77 28.50 -45.95 -17.41
C ASP A 77 29.60 -46.47 -18.36
N HIS A 78 29.99 -45.71 -19.40
CA HIS A 78 31.21 -45.98 -20.14
C HIS A 78 32.44 -45.47 -19.38
N ALA A 79 33.25 -46.43 -18.94
CA ALA A 79 34.38 -46.34 -18.04
C ALA A 79 34.01 -46.17 -16.56
N LYS A 80 33.35 -47.19 -15.98
CA LYS A 80 33.99 -47.78 -14.79
C LYS A 80 35.38 -48.21 -15.29
N PRO A 81 36.48 -47.51 -14.94
CA PRO A 81 37.79 -48.08 -15.22
C PRO A 81 37.74 -49.48 -14.61
N LEU A 82 38.09 -50.50 -15.41
CA LEU A 82 38.38 -51.82 -14.86
C LEU A 82 39.22 -51.55 -13.61
N PRO A 83 38.83 -52.07 -12.42
CA PRO A 83 39.61 -51.86 -11.22
C PRO A 83 40.98 -52.45 -11.52
N ASP A 84 41.93 -51.56 -11.81
CA ASP A 84 43.32 -51.92 -11.89
C ASP A 84 43.64 -52.37 -10.46
N HIS A 85 43.70 -53.70 -10.25
CA HIS A 85 43.73 -54.29 -8.91
C HIS A 85 44.96 -53.87 -8.09
N ASN A 86 45.88 -53.13 -8.70
CA ASN A 86 47.08 -52.55 -8.10
C ASN A 86 47.01 -51.03 -7.89
N ALA A 87 45.93 -50.34 -8.31
CA ALA A 87 45.77 -48.92 -8.04
C ALA A 87 45.34 -48.72 -6.58
N ASP A 88 46.13 -47.95 -5.84
CA ASP A 88 45.83 -47.58 -4.46
C ASP A 88 44.40 -46.99 -4.36
N PRO A 89 43.50 -47.59 -3.56
CA PRO A 89 42.12 -47.12 -3.42
C PRO A 89 42.05 -45.63 -3.07
N LEU A 90 43.00 -45.12 -2.29
CA LEU A 90 43.07 -43.71 -1.91
C LEU A 90 43.29 -42.78 -3.12
N TYR A 91 44.09 -43.22 -4.10
CA TYR A 91 44.34 -42.45 -5.32
C TYR A 91 43.09 -42.37 -6.21
N THR A 92 42.34 -43.47 -6.33
CA THR A 92 41.10 -43.51 -7.11
C THR A 92 39.99 -42.67 -6.48
N ASP A 93 39.88 -42.68 -5.15
CA ASP A 93 38.94 -41.84 -4.41
C ASP A 93 39.31 -40.35 -4.52
N SER A 94 40.60 -40.02 -4.47
CA SER A 94 41.08 -38.65 -4.68
C SER A 94 40.74 -38.12 -6.09
N LYS A 95 40.98 -38.91 -7.15
CA LYS A 95 40.57 -38.55 -8.53
C LYS A 95 39.06 -38.41 -8.68
N ARG A 96 38.28 -39.26 -8.01
CA ARG A 96 36.81 -39.16 -8.00
C ARG A 96 36.35 -37.90 -7.25
N ALA A 97 37.01 -37.54 -6.15
CA ALA A 97 36.75 -36.29 -5.45
C ALA A 97 37.11 -35.08 -6.31
N GLU A 98 38.24 -35.11 -7.01
CA GLU A 98 38.68 -34.03 -7.90
C GLU A 98 37.72 -33.81 -9.07
N THR A 99 37.26 -34.89 -9.72
CA THR A 99 36.26 -34.81 -10.81
C THR A 99 34.90 -34.30 -10.31
N ARG A 100 34.46 -34.72 -9.12
CA ARG A 100 33.26 -34.18 -8.46
C ARG A 100 33.40 -32.68 -8.16
N LEU A 101 34.57 -32.26 -7.67
CA LEU A 101 34.86 -30.87 -7.38
C LEU A 101 34.89 -30.02 -8.66
N LYS A 102 35.54 -30.50 -9.73
CA LYS A 102 35.52 -29.85 -11.05
C LYS A 102 34.10 -29.70 -11.61
N ARG A 103 33.27 -30.74 -11.49
CA ARG A 103 31.87 -30.68 -11.89
C ARG A 103 31.07 -29.68 -11.04
N ALA A 104 31.26 -29.68 -9.73
CA ALA A 104 30.61 -28.73 -8.84
C ALA A 104 31.00 -27.28 -9.17
N ARG A 105 32.29 -27.02 -9.45
CA ARG A 105 32.75 -25.70 -9.92
C ARG A 105 32.09 -25.28 -11.23
N ALA A 106 32.03 -26.18 -12.23
CA ALA A 106 31.37 -25.89 -13.50
C ALA A 106 29.86 -25.61 -13.34
N LEU A 107 29.19 -26.29 -12.42
CA LEU A 107 27.78 -26.03 -12.09
C LEU A 107 27.60 -24.66 -11.43
N ILE A 108 28.45 -24.31 -10.46
CA ILE A 108 28.42 -22.99 -9.81
C ILE A 108 28.67 -21.87 -10.83
N GLU A 109 29.65 -22.02 -11.72
CA GLU A 109 29.93 -21.04 -12.78
C GLU A 109 28.74 -20.89 -13.74
N HIS A 110 28.08 -21.99 -14.09
CA HIS A 110 26.89 -21.97 -14.93
C HIS A 110 25.71 -21.28 -14.25
N GLU A 111 25.45 -21.57 -12.97
CA GLU A 111 24.41 -20.90 -12.19
C GLU A 111 24.71 -19.41 -12.01
N GLN A 112 25.98 -19.03 -11.81
CA GLN A 112 26.40 -17.63 -11.76
C GLN A 112 26.16 -16.92 -13.10
N LYS A 113 26.42 -17.57 -14.24
CA LYS A 113 26.13 -17.01 -15.57
C LYS A 113 24.64 -16.78 -15.76
N ILE A 114 23.80 -17.76 -15.43
CA ILE A 114 22.34 -17.61 -15.49
C ILE A 114 21.87 -16.47 -14.57
N GLY A 115 22.39 -16.40 -13.35
CA GLY A 115 22.06 -15.32 -12.41
C GLY A 115 22.43 -13.94 -12.96
N ASN A 116 23.60 -13.82 -13.60
CA ASN A 116 24.03 -12.57 -14.23
C ASN A 116 23.17 -12.19 -15.44
N GLU A 117 22.77 -13.16 -16.28
CA GLU A 117 21.85 -12.94 -17.40
C GLU A 117 20.47 -12.49 -16.92
N GLN A 118 19.95 -13.11 -15.87
CA GLN A 118 18.68 -12.70 -15.24
C GLN A 118 18.77 -11.27 -14.69
N LEU A 119 19.87 -10.93 -14.02
CA LEU A 119 20.09 -9.58 -13.47
C LEU A 119 20.21 -8.54 -14.59
N GLN A 120 20.87 -8.86 -15.70
CA GLN A 120 20.91 -7.98 -16.87
C GLN A 120 19.52 -7.81 -17.51
N ASN A 121 18.73 -8.88 -17.60
CA ASN A 121 17.36 -8.80 -18.12
C ASN A 121 16.46 -7.97 -17.20
N MET A 122 16.60 -8.09 -15.87
CA MET A 122 15.91 -7.21 -14.92
C MET A 122 16.26 -5.75 -15.12
N ARG A 123 17.56 -5.40 -15.27
CA ARG A 123 17.97 -4.02 -15.53
C ARG A 123 17.40 -3.46 -16.84
N LYS A 124 17.27 -4.29 -17.88
CA LYS A 124 16.63 -3.88 -19.14
C LYS A 124 15.14 -3.62 -18.94
N LEU A 125 14.44 -4.50 -18.22
CA LEU A 125 13.02 -4.31 -17.91
C LEU A 125 12.78 -3.07 -17.04
N GLU A 126 13.61 -2.80 -16.04
CA GLU A 126 13.56 -1.58 -15.23
C GLU A 126 13.77 -0.32 -16.10
N HIS A 127 14.72 -0.38 -17.04
CA HIS A 127 14.93 0.73 -17.98
C HIS A 127 13.72 0.96 -18.88
N ASP A 128 13.13 -0.11 -19.42
CA ASP A 128 11.92 -0.04 -20.25
C ASP A 128 10.72 0.48 -19.46
N GLU A 129 10.58 0.08 -18.19
CA GLU A 129 9.55 0.59 -17.28
C GLU A 129 9.69 2.10 -17.07
N HIS A 130 10.90 2.59 -16.78
CA HIS A 130 11.17 4.02 -16.64
C HIS A 130 10.88 4.80 -17.94
N GLN A 131 11.26 4.26 -19.10
CA GLN A 131 10.95 4.87 -20.39
C GLN A 131 9.43 4.95 -20.61
N LEU A 132 8.70 3.89 -20.29
CA LEU A 132 7.25 3.83 -20.47
C LEU A 132 6.54 4.80 -19.52
N GLN A 133 6.98 4.88 -18.27
CA GLN A 133 6.45 5.82 -17.28
C GLN A 133 6.65 7.27 -17.73
N LYS A 134 7.85 7.62 -18.20
CA LYS A 134 8.12 8.95 -18.77
C LYS A 134 7.22 9.26 -19.96
N SER A 135 7.05 8.31 -20.88
CA SER A 135 6.15 8.48 -22.03
C SER A 135 4.68 8.66 -21.62
N PHE A 136 4.26 8.04 -20.51
CA PHE A 136 2.91 8.15 -19.98
C PHE A 136 2.68 9.52 -19.34
N GLU A 137 3.66 10.03 -18.59
CA GLU A 137 3.63 11.39 -18.03
C GLU A 137 3.57 12.45 -19.14
N ASP A 138 4.39 12.31 -20.18
CA ASP A 138 4.35 13.20 -21.35
C ASP A 138 2.96 13.18 -22.03
N LYS A 139 2.36 11.99 -22.20
CA LYS A 139 1.00 11.85 -22.74
C LYS A 139 -0.06 12.46 -21.83
N ARG A 140 0.08 12.35 -20.52
CA ARG A 140 -0.83 12.94 -19.54
C ARG A 140 -0.75 14.47 -19.55
N VAL A 141 0.46 15.03 -19.61
CA VAL A 141 0.68 16.48 -19.69
C VAL A 141 0.12 17.04 -21.00
N THR A 142 0.40 16.39 -22.14
CA THR A 142 -0.14 16.80 -23.44
C THR A 142 -1.68 16.69 -23.48
N SER A 143 -2.27 15.64 -22.93
CA SER A 143 -3.73 15.51 -22.81
C SER A 143 -4.35 16.60 -21.94
N LEU A 144 -3.71 16.96 -20.81
CA LEU A 144 -4.17 18.05 -19.95
C LEU A 144 -4.11 19.38 -20.70
N LEU A 145 -3.01 19.65 -21.43
CA LEU A 145 -2.87 20.85 -22.23
C LEU A 145 -3.95 20.94 -23.31
N LEU A 146 -4.21 19.86 -24.04
CA LEU A 146 -5.27 19.80 -25.04
C LEU A 146 -6.65 20.07 -24.42
N SER A 147 -6.95 19.53 -23.24
CA SER A 147 -8.22 19.79 -22.54
C SER A 147 -8.38 21.26 -22.12
N ILE A 148 -7.28 21.90 -21.70
CA ILE A 148 -7.25 23.33 -21.35
C ILE A 148 -7.46 24.18 -22.61
N LEU A 149 -6.82 23.81 -23.73
CA LEU A 149 -6.99 24.50 -25.01
C LEU A 149 -8.42 24.35 -25.55
N GLU A 150 -8.99 23.16 -25.49
CA GLU A 150 -10.39 22.91 -25.87
C GLU A 150 -11.35 23.75 -25.03
N ARG A 151 -11.14 23.81 -23.70
CA ARG A 151 -11.94 24.65 -22.81
C ARG A 151 -11.80 26.15 -23.15
N LYS A 152 -10.57 26.62 -23.42
CA LYS A 152 -10.34 28.01 -23.84
C LYS A 152 -11.01 28.33 -25.18
N GLU A 153 -10.98 27.40 -26.12
CA GLU A 153 -11.64 27.54 -27.42
C GLU A 153 -13.17 27.56 -27.28
N LYS A 154 -13.74 26.74 -26.39
CA LYS A 154 -15.17 26.80 -26.06
C LYS A 154 -15.57 28.17 -25.52
N ILE A 155 -14.82 28.71 -24.55
CA ILE A 155 -15.04 30.06 -24.00
C ILE A 155 -14.93 31.12 -25.10
N ARG A 156 -13.94 30.99 -26.00
CA ARG A 156 -13.77 31.91 -27.13
C ARG A 156 -14.99 31.88 -28.06
N LYS A 157 -15.51 30.70 -28.40
CA LYS A 157 -16.73 30.54 -29.21
C LYS A 157 -17.96 31.14 -28.54
N GLU A 158 -18.12 30.94 -27.22
CA GLU A 158 -19.18 31.55 -26.42
C GLU A 158 -19.10 33.09 -26.49
N ARG A 159 -17.91 33.68 -26.28
CA ARG A 159 -17.69 35.13 -26.42
C ARG A 159 -18.01 35.65 -27.82
N PHE A 160 -17.59 34.94 -28.87
CA PHE A 160 -17.94 35.33 -30.24
C PHE A 160 -19.44 35.28 -30.50
N SER A 161 -20.15 34.31 -29.92
CA SER A 161 -21.62 34.24 -30.01
C SER A 161 -22.30 35.39 -29.27
N GLU A 162 -21.77 35.83 -28.12
CA GLU A 162 -22.26 36.99 -27.38
C GLU A 162 -22.00 38.30 -28.14
N ILE A 163 -20.79 38.47 -28.70
CA ILE A 163 -20.47 39.64 -29.55
C ILE A 163 -21.40 39.70 -30.75
N ALA A 164 -21.68 38.57 -31.40
CA ALA A 164 -22.63 38.51 -32.52
C ALA A 164 -24.04 38.95 -32.10
N LYS A 165 -24.52 38.50 -30.93
CA LYS A 165 -25.81 38.93 -30.36
C LYS A 165 -25.83 40.43 -30.09
N LEU A 166 -24.80 40.98 -29.45
CA LEU A 166 -24.68 42.42 -29.18
C LEU A 166 -24.66 43.25 -30.46
N LEU A 167 -23.97 42.78 -31.51
CA LEU A 167 -23.95 43.44 -32.81
C LEU A 167 -25.34 43.41 -33.50
N GLU A 168 -26.09 42.31 -33.35
CA GLU A 168 -27.47 42.26 -33.82
C GLU A 168 -28.38 43.21 -33.04
N GLU A 169 -28.25 43.27 -31.72
CA GLU A 169 -29.01 44.20 -30.87
C GLU A 169 -28.70 45.65 -31.24
N LEU A 170 -27.43 46.01 -31.41
CA LEU A 170 -27.04 47.35 -31.88
C LEU A 170 -27.60 47.66 -33.27
N ARG A 171 -27.60 46.68 -34.20
CA ARG A 171 -28.24 46.87 -35.52
C ARG A 171 -29.75 47.06 -35.41
N ARG A 172 -30.43 46.34 -34.52
CA ARG A 172 -31.88 46.51 -34.27
C ARG A 172 -32.16 47.88 -33.66
N ASN A 173 -31.38 48.28 -32.66
CA ASN A 173 -31.52 49.58 -32.00
C ASN A 173 -31.22 50.72 -32.96
N ALA A 174 -30.17 50.64 -33.79
CA ALA A 174 -29.87 51.66 -34.79
C ALA A 174 -31.01 51.84 -35.81
N LYS A 175 -31.65 50.73 -36.25
CA LYS A 175 -32.85 50.81 -37.11
C LYS A 175 -34.02 51.46 -36.39
N ALA A 176 -34.30 51.07 -35.14
CA ALA A 176 -35.37 51.65 -34.34
C ALA A 176 -35.16 53.16 -34.05
N THR A 177 -33.93 53.59 -33.81
CA THR A 177 -33.62 55.01 -33.57
C THR A 177 -33.71 55.86 -34.85
N SER A 178 -33.54 55.26 -36.04
CA SER A 178 -33.71 56.00 -37.31
C SER A 178 -35.17 56.31 -37.66
N GLU A 179 -36.14 55.69 -36.99
CA GLU A 179 -37.58 55.88 -37.25
C GLU A 179 -38.28 56.78 -36.21
N SER A 180 -37.57 57.31 -35.20
CA SER A 180 -38.17 58.16 -34.15
C SER A 180 -37.66 59.60 -34.24
N PRO A 181 -38.52 60.61 -34.50
CA PRO A 181 -38.11 62.00 -34.51
C PRO A 181 -37.87 62.50 -33.08
N VAL A 182 -36.71 63.13 -32.91
CA VAL A 182 -36.15 63.84 -31.75
C VAL A 182 -37.21 64.35 -30.76
N GLY A 183 -37.25 63.73 -29.57
CA GLY A 183 -37.95 64.23 -28.39
C GLY A 183 -37.08 64.00 -27.17
N ALA A 184 -36.52 65.09 -26.63
CA ALA A 184 -35.67 65.10 -25.45
C ALA A 184 -36.37 64.49 -24.23
N SER A 185 -35.73 63.55 -23.55
CA SER A 185 -36.03 63.27 -22.15
C SER A 185 -34.82 62.66 -21.46
N ASN A 186 -34.30 63.44 -20.51
CA ASN A 186 -33.30 63.04 -19.54
C ASN A 186 -33.92 62.03 -18.57
N GLN A 187 -33.38 60.83 -18.50
CA GLN A 187 -33.34 60.02 -17.27
C GLN A 187 -32.38 58.84 -17.48
N SER A 188 -31.20 58.96 -16.88
CA SER A 188 -30.24 57.87 -16.77
C SER A 188 -30.68 56.91 -15.67
N GLU A 189 -31.08 55.70 -16.04
CA GLU A 189 -31.14 54.58 -15.10
C GLU A 189 -29.80 53.84 -15.08
N PRO A 190 -29.25 53.49 -13.90
CA PRO A 190 -28.00 52.76 -13.80
C PRO A 190 -28.23 51.28 -14.11
N LEU A 191 -27.61 50.82 -15.19
CA LEU A 191 -27.57 49.41 -15.58
C LEU A 191 -26.80 48.59 -14.53
N ASN A 192 -27.54 47.83 -13.71
CA ASN A 192 -27.01 46.80 -12.83
C ASN A 192 -26.48 45.62 -13.65
N CYS A 193 -25.20 45.67 -14.00
CA CYS A 193 -24.48 44.58 -14.64
C CYS A 193 -24.00 43.59 -13.56
N THR A 194 -24.78 42.54 -13.30
CA THR A 194 -24.38 41.42 -12.43
C THR A 194 -23.33 40.56 -13.11
N ILE A 195 -22.07 40.97 -12.98
CA ILE A 195 -20.89 40.18 -13.34
C ILE A 195 -20.76 39.03 -12.34
N LYS A 196 -20.86 37.78 -12.80
CA LYS A 196 -20.60 36.60 -11.96
C LYS A 196 -19.13 36.59 -11.52
N PRO A 197 -18.84 36.39 -10.23
CA PRO A 197 -17.49 36.55 -9.70
C PRO A 197 -16.56 35.44 -10.21
N ILE A 198 -15.44 35.89 -10.77
CA ILE A 198 -14.20 35.14 -10.91
C ILE A 198 -13.84 34.60 -9.52
N ARG A 199 -13.37 33.35 -9.41
CA ARG A 199 -12.95 32.77 -8.11
C ARG A 199 -11.91 33.67 -7.44
N THR A 200 -12.38 34.41 -6.44
CA THR A 200 -11.66 35.46 -5.70
C THR A 200 -11.21 34.98 -4.34
N ASP A 201 -11.29 33.68 -4.00
CA ASP A 201 -11.21 33.19 -2.62
C ASP A 201 -10.01 33.78 -1.85
N LEU A 202 -8.82 33.83 -2.45
CA LEU A 202 -7.63 34.44 -1.83
C LEU A 202 -7.71 35.98 -1.74
N THR A 203 -8.22 36.66 -2.76
CA THR A 203 -8.40 38.12 -2.76
C THR A 203 -9.55 38.57 -1.85
N ALA A 204 -10.60 37.77 -1.71
CA ALA A 204 -11.74 38.01 -0.84
C ALA A 204 -11.35 37.81 0.63
N ASP A 205 -10.52 36.82 0.92
CA ASP A 205 -9.95 36.61 2.27
C ASP A 205 -9.01 37.76 2.67
N VAL A 206 -8.19 38.26 1.75
CA VAL A 206 -7.30 39.42 2.02
C VAL A 206 -8.11 40.70 2.20
N LEU A 207 -9.11 40.97 1.35
CA LEU A 207 -9.95 42.16 1.45
C LEU A 207 -10.83 42.13 2.71
N SER A 208 -11.38 40.96 3.06
CA SER A 208 -12.15 40.80 4.31
C SER A 208 -11.28 40.92 5.56
N ALA A 209 -10.05 40.40 5.54
CA ALA A 209 -9.09 40.58 6.63
C ALA A 209 -8.67 42.05 6.78
N LEU A 210 -8.47 42.76 5.67
CA LEU A 210 -8.15 44.19 5.67
C LEU A 210 -9.35 45.02 6.16
N GLN A 211 -10.56 44.72 5.71
CA GLN A 211 -11.78 45.38 6.18
C GLN A 211 -12.02 45.14 7.67
N ALA A 212 -11.81 43.91 8.16
CA ALA A 212 -11.90 43.59 9.58
C ALA A 212 -10.84 44.32 10.41
N HIS A 213 -9.64 44.55 9.85
CA HIS A 213 -8.61 45.36 10.48
C HIS A 213 -9.00 46.84 10.53
N CYS A 214 -9.48 47.43 9.43
CA CYS A 214 -9.99 48.80 9.41
C CYS A 214 -11.10 49.01 10.43
N ILE A 215 -12.11 48.13 10.48
CA ILE A 215 -13.19 48.19 11.49
C ILE A 215 -12.64 48.11 12.92
N ARG A 216 -11.61 47.30 13.15
CA ARG A 216 -10.97 47.18 14.47
C ARG A 216 -10.23 48.48 14.83
N VAL A 217 -9.47 49.05 13.90
CA VAL A 217 -8.77 50.32 14.09
C VAL A 217 -9.76 51.45 14.33
N ASP A 218 -10.86 51.52 13.56
CA ASP A 218 -11.90 52.53 13.72
C ASP A 218 -12.60 52.40 15.07
N ARG A 219 -12.89 51.18 15.54
CA ARG A 219 -13.44 50.95 16.90
C ARG A 219 -12.46 51.37 17.99
N LEU A 220 -11.16 51.08 17.82
CA LEU A 220 -10.13 51.51 18.76
C LEU A 220 -9.95 53.04 18.75
N ALA A 221 -10.04 53.68 17.58
CA ALA A 221 -10.00 55.14 17.44
C ALA A 221 -11.23 55.81 18.07
N ALA A 222 -12.43 55.28 17.83
CA ALA A 222 -13.66 55.77 18.45
C ALA A 222 -13.65 55.59 19.97
N GLN A 223 -13.05 54.51 20.49
CA GLN A 223 -12.83 54.34 21.92
C GLN A 223 -11.83 55.37 22.46
N ALA A 224 -10.73 55.63 21.73
CA ALA A 224 -9.72 56.62 22.10
C ALA A 224 -10.27 58.05 22.19
N SER A 225 -11.28 58.39 21.37
CA SER A 225 -11.97 59.69 21.43
C SER A 225 -12.96 59.83 22.59
N GLY A 226 -13.24 58.76 23.35
CA GLY A 226 -14.14 58.80 24.49
C GLY A 226 -13.52 59.57 25.68
N GLN A 227 -14.25 60.54 26.21
CA GLN A 227 -13.83 61.35 27.38
C GLN A 227 -13.45 60.52 28.63
N HIS A 228 -13.92 59.26 28.72
CA HIS A 228 -13.63 58.35 29.83
C HIS A 228 -12.36 57.50 29.68
N LEU A 229 -11.67 57.57 28.55
CA LEU A 229 -10.46 56.78 28.34
C LEU A 229 -9.31 57.11 29.31
N PRO A 230 -8.94 58.38 29.59
CA PRO A 230 -7.85 58.69 30.51
C PRO A 230 -8.13 58.14 31.92
N LEU A 231 -9.36 58.29 32.42
CA LEU A 231 -9.79 57.75 33.73
C LEU A 231 -9.64 56.23 33.81
N ARG A 232 -10.04 55.49 32.75
CA ARG A 232 -9.89 54.03 32.71
C ARG A 232 -8.43 53.58 32.63
N VAL A 233 -7.58 54.33 31.95
CA VAL A 233 -6.14 54.04 31.87
C VAL A 233 -5.50 54.23 33.25
N GLU A 234 -5.83 55.32 33.94
CA GLU A 234 -5.35 55.57 35.30
C GLU A 234 -5.81 54.49 36.28
N GLU A 235 -7.08 54.10 36.25
CA GLU A 235 -7.59 52.99 37.08
C GLU A 235 -6.87 51.66 36.81
N ALA A 236 -6.60 51.34 35.54
CA ALA A 236 -5.90 50.12 35.17
C ALA A 236 -4.42 50.15 35.60
N GLU A 237 -3.76 51.31 35.48
CA GLU A 237 -2.39 51.53 35.96
C GLU A 237 -2.31 51.40 37.49
N GLN A 238 -3.28 51.96 38.22
CA GLN A 238 -3.37 51.81 39.67
C GLN A 238 -3.60 50.34 40.09
N ARG A 239 -4.47 49.61 39.39
CA ARG A 239 -4.68 48.17 39.65
C ARG A 239 -3.42 47.34 39.38
N LEU A 240 -2.67 47.67 38.32
CA LEU A 240 -1.41 47.00 38.01
C LEU A 240 -0.34 47.30 39.07
N LEU A 241 -0.21 48.56 39.51
CA LEU A 241 0.68 48.95 40.61
C LEU A 241 0.35 48.19 41.91
N GLN A 242 -0.93 48.08 42.26
CA GLN A 242 -1.38 47.33 43.43
C GLN A 242 -1.11 45.82 43.31
N ALA A 243 -1.21 45.25 42.11
CA ALA A 243 -0.90 43.84 41.88
C ALA A 243 0.60 43.57 42.02
N VAL A 244 1.46 44.47 41.52
CA VAL A 244 2.92 44.36 41.62
C VAL A 244 3.40 44.57 43.06
N SER A 245 2.80 45.52 43.81
CA SER A 245 3.15 45.71 45.22
C SER A 245 2.75 44.50 46.07
N ARG A 246 1.56 43.93 45.83
CA ARG A 246 1.11 42.70 46.51
C ARG A 246 1.96 41.48 46.17
N SER A 247 2.38 41.32 44.91
CA SER A 247 3.18 40.16 44.51
C SER A 247 4.61 40.21 45.05
N LYS A 248 5.17 41.41 45.21
CA LYS A 248 6.50 41.60 45.81
C LYS A 248 6.49 41.71 47.34
N GLY A 249 5.34 41.98 47.96
CA GLY A 249 5.22 42.20 49.41
C GLY A 249 5.87 43.50 49.88
N ILE A 250 6.04 44.47 48.98
CA ILE A 250 6.80 45.72 49.16
C ILE A 250 5.84 46.92 48.98
N SER A 251 6.13 48.08 49.57
CA SER A 251 5.27 49.26 49.50
C SER A 251 5.15 49.77 48.06
N ALA A 252 3.99 50.35 47.72
CA ALA A 252 3.72 50.87 46.38
C ALA A 252 4.65 52.02 45.95
N ASN A 253 5.31 52.67 46.92
CA ASN A 253 6.23 53.79 46.68
C ASN A 253 7.70 53.38 46.53
N ASP A 254 8.01 52.09 46.65
CA ASP A 254 9.40 51.62 46.56
C ASP A 254 9.92 51.60 45.11
N ALA A 255 11.19 51.95 44.94
CA ALA A 255 11.85 52.07 43.63
C ALA A 255 11.83 50.77 42.81
N GLU A 256 11.82 49.61 43.48
CA GLU A 256 11.75 48.31 42.83
C GLU A 256 10.36 47.96 42.28
N VAL A 257 9.30 48.48 42.91
CA VAL A 257 7.91 48.32 42.46
C VAL A 257 7.67 49.23 41.26
N SER A 258 8.17 50.47 41.30
CA SER A 258 8.06 51.40 40.17
C SER A 258 8.86 50.96 38.95
N SER A 259 10.07 50.39 39.13
CA SER A 259 10.88 49.82 38.04
C SER A 259 10.15 48.65 37.34
N THR A 260 9.67 47.67 38.11
CA THR A 260 8.94 46.52 37.52
C THR A 260 7.61 46.89 36.90
N PHE A 261 6.91 47.89 37.45
CA PHE A 261 5.74 48.47 36.81
C PHE A 261 6.07 49.09 35.45
N GLN A 262 7.18 49.85 35.34
CA GLN A 262 7.60 50.45 34.07
C GLN A 262 7.98 49.39 33.03
N GLU A 263 8.66 48.32 33.43
CA GLU A 263 8.98 47.18 32.56
C GLU A 263 7.72 46.49 32.04
N LEU A 264 6.77 46.16 32.93
CA LEU A 264 5.50 45.54 32.56
C LEU A 264 4.67 46.46 31.65
N ARG A 265 4.67 47.77 31.91
CA ARG A 265 4.04 48.77 31.04
C ARG A 265 4.69 48.80 29.67
N ALA A 266 6.02 48.73 29.58
CA ALA A 266 6.75 48.70 28.31
C ALA A 266 6.46 47.41 27.53
N ILE A 267 6.40 46.26 28.19
CA ILE A 267 6.02 44.97 27.58
C ILE A 267 4.57 45.02 27.09
N GLY A 268 3.65 45.52 27.93
CA GLY A 268 2.24 45.69 27.59
C GLY A 268 2.05 46.61 26.38
N ARG A 269 2.76 47.74 26.31
CA ARG A 269 2.76 48.64 25.15
C ARG A 269 3.28 47.94 23.89
N LYS A 270 4.42 47.24 23.97
CA LYS A 270 4.96 46.47 22.83
C LYS A 270 3.98 45.40 22.35
N GLN A 271 3.30 44.71 23.26
CA GLN A 271 2.32 43.67 22.92
C GLN A 271 1.04 44.27 22.33
N ALA A 272 0.56 45.39 22.86
CA ALA A 272 -0.58 46.12 22.33
C ALA A 272 -0.29 46.60 20.89
N LEU A 273 0.87 47.21 20.65
CA LEU A 273 1.31 47.61 19.30
C LEU A 273 1.33 46.43 18.33
N ARG A 274 1.89 45.28 18.75
CA ARG A 274 1.89 44.04 17.94
C ARG A 274 0.49 43.49 17.64
N ARG A 275 -0.51 43.74 18.50
CA ARG A 275 -1.90 43.30 18.31
C ARG A 275 -2.71 44.26 17.43
N VAL A 276 -2.34 45.54 17.39
CA VAL A 276 -2.96 46.57 16.54
C VAL A 276 -2.39 46.56 15.13
N GLN A 277 -1.12 46.17 14.96
CA GLN A 277 -0.49 46.03 13.65
C GLN A 277 -1.24 45.01 12.79
N TYR A 278 -1.53 45.39 11.54
CA TYR A 278 -2.12 44.48 10.56
C TYR A 278 -1.19 43.29 10.35
N ARG A 279 -1.69 42.08 10.60
CA ARG A 279 -1.03 40.84 10.21
C ARG A 279 -1.73 40.32 8.98
N SER A 280 -1.02 40.32 7.86
CA SER A 280 -1.51 39.66 6.67
C SER A 280 -1.76 38.17 7.00
N PRO A 281 -2.90 37.57 6.58
CA PRO A 281 -3.08 36.13 6.64
C PRO A 281 -2.15 35.39 5.68
N ILE A 282 -1.58 36.11 4.70
CA ILE A 282 -0.44 35.64 3.92
C ILE A 282 0.74 35.58 4.88
N PRO A 283 1.41 34.42 5.04
CA PRO A 283 2.57 34.30 5.91
C PRO A 283 3.51 35.46 5.58
N GLU A 284 3.78 36.32 6.57
CA GLU A 284 4.86 37.29 6.44
C GLU A 284 6.07 36.50 6.00
N ALA A 285 6.60 36.81 4.81
CA ALA A 285 7.82 36.24 4.31
C ALA A 285 8.88 36.52 5.38
N ARG A 286 9.12 35.54 6.26
CA ARG A 286 10.30 35.48 7.12
C ARG A 286 11.45 35.71 6.16
N GLY A 287 12.17 36.80 6.39
CA GLY A 287 12.76 37.65 5.35
C GLY A 287 13.22 36.90 4.12
N VAL A 288 12.64 37.25 2.96
CA VAL A 288 13.03 36.82 1.60
C VAL A 288 13.96 35.60 1.63
N GLU A 289 13.43 34.43 2.04
CA GLU A 289 14.12 33.17 1.78
C GLU A 289 14.37 33.17 0.27
N ASN A 290 15.63 33.02 -0.14
CA ASN A 290 16.01 33.06 -1.53
C ASN A 290 15.12 32.05 -2.27
N VAL A 291 14.55 32.43 -3.41
CA VAL A 291 13.62 31.56 -4.15
C VAL A 291 14.28 30.19 -4.43
N GLY A 292 15.61 30.18 -4.58
CA GLY A 292 16.42 28.97 -4.64
C GLY A 292 16.28 28.04 -3.42
N ASP A 293 16.34 28.58 -2.21
CA ASP A 293 16.22 27.82 -0.95
C ASP A 293 14.81 27.25 -0.79
N ILE A 294 13.79 28.01 -1.21
CA ILE A 294 12.40 27.54 -1.22
C ILE A 294 12.23 26.41 -2.23
N THR A 295 12.77 26.56 -3.44
CA THR A 295 12.70 25.49 -4.46
C THR A 295 13.46 24.24 -4.03
N HIS A 296 14.61 24.39 -3.37
CA HIS A 296 15.39 23.28 -2.84
C HIS A 296 14.64 22.54 -1.73
N ARG A 297 14.05 23.28 -0.79
CA ARG A 297 13.25 22.68 0.29
C ARG A 297 11.99 22.00 -0.25
N ILE A 298 11.38 22.54 -1.31
CA ILE A 298 10.25 21.90 -1.99
C ILE A 298 10.72 20.61 -2.68
N SER A 299 11.83 20.62 -3.42
CA SER A 299 12.35 19.42 -4.07
C SER A 299 12.76 18.35 -3.06
N GLU A 300 13.39 18.72 -1.94
CA GLU A 300 13.69 17.78 -0.86
C GLU A 300 12.42 17.14 -0.27
N LYS A 301 11.38 17.95 -0.05
CA LYS A 301 10.09 17.45 0.45
C LYS A 301 9.36 16.60 -0.58
N GLU A 302 9.49 16.92 -1.85
CA GLU A 302 8.95 16.13 -2.96
C GLU A 302 9.66 14.77 -3.05
N GLU A 303 11.00 14.75 -2.97
CA GLU A 303 11.77 13.50 -2.92
C GLU A 303 11.44 12.66 -1.69
N GLU A 304 11.29 13.29 -0.52
CA GLU A 304 10.90 12.61 0.72
C GLU A 304 9.49 12.00 0.60
N LEU A 305 8.54 12.75 0.03
CA LEU A 305 7.19 12.25 -0.24
C LEU A 305 7.17 11.14 -1.28
N GLN A 306 8.00 11.25 -2.32
CA GLN A 306 8.12 10.20 -3.34
C GLN A 306 8.70 8.92 -2.72
N ARG A 307 9.76 9.02 -1.91
CA ARG A 307 10.31 7.86 -1.18
C ARG A 307 9.30 7.22 -0.24
N LEU A 308 8.52 8.03 0.49
CA LEU A 308 7.45 7.51 1.36
C LEU A 308 6.34 6.83 0.56
N ALA A 309 5.97 7.40 -0.58
CA ALA A 309 4.99 6.81 -1.49
C ALA A 309 5.49 5.46 -2.04
N ASP A 310 6.73 5.41 -2.55
CA ASP A 310 7.36 4.21 -3.07
C ASP A 310 7.48 3.13 -1.98
N HIS A 311 7.86 3.51 -0.75
CA HIS A 311 7.92 2.60 0.39
C HIS A 311 6.54 2.04 0.75
N SER A 312 5.50 2.89 0.76
CA SER A 312 4.13 2.44 1.02
C SER A 312 3.60 1.49 -0.07
N ALA A 313 3.98 1.72 -1.33
CA ALA A 313 3.65 0.85 -2.45
C ALA A 313 4.38 -0.50 -2.34
N ALA A 314 5.67 -0.48 -1.99
CA ALA A 314 6.46 -1.69 -1.76
C ALA A 314 5.89 -2.52 -0.60
N LEU A 315 5.50 -1.89 0.50
CA LEU A 315 4.87 -2.56 1.65
C LEU A 315 3.52 -3.16 1.26
N THR A 316 2.70 -2.45 0.49
CA THR A 316 1.42 -2.97 -0.02
C THR A 316 1.64 -4.22 -0.88
N LEU A 317 2.64 -4.19 -1.77
CA LEU A 317 2.98 -5.34 -2.62
C LEU A 317 3.53 -6.51 -1.81
N ALA A 318 4.33 -6.25 -0.78
CA ALA A 318 4.80 -7.27 0.16
C ALA A 318 3.65 -7.93 0.93
N CYS A 319 2.69 -7.13 1.42
CA CYS A 319 1.48 -7.64 2.08
C CYS A 319 0.64 -8.52 1.13
N VAL A 320 0.46 -8.11 -0.12
CA VAL A 320 -0.26 -8.91 -1.13
C VAL A 320 0.46 -10.24 -1.38
N LYS A 321 1.78 -10.24 -1.52
CA LYS A 321 2.57 -11.47 -1.67
C LYS A 321 2.46 -12.38 -0.43
N ALA A 322 2.56 -11.83 0.77
CA ALA A 322 2.40 -12.59 1.99
C ALA A 322 1.01 -13.24 2.09
N LEU A 323 -0.06 -12.50 1.76
CA LEU A 323 -1.42 -13.04 1.70
C LEU A 323 -1.58 -14.12 0.64
N GLN A 324 -0.92 -13.99 -0.51
CA GLN A 324 -0.91 -15.03 -1.55
C GLN A 324 -0.21 -16.29 -1.06
N VAL A 325 0.94 -16.18 -0.39
CA VAL A 325 1.66 -17.33 0.19
C VAL A 325 0.80 -18.02 1.24
N VAL A 326 0.17 -17.26 2.16
CA VAL A 326 -0.74 -17.81 3.17
C VAL A 326 -1.94 -18.48 2.51
N SER A 327 -2.53 -17.87 1.49
CA SER A 327 -3.65 -18.47 0.75
C SER A 327 -3.23 -19.73 0.00
N HIS A 328 -2.03 -19.77 -0.58
CA HIS A 328 -1.51 -20.93 -1.29
C HIS A 328 -1.22 -22.07 -0.33
N PHE A 329 -0.56 -21.77 0.79
CA PHE A 329 -0.37 -22.71 1.89
C PHE A 329 -1.72 -23.25 2.38
N ALA A 330 -2.67 -22.38 2.69
CA ALA A 330 -4.01 -22.79 3.13
C ALA A 330 -4.73 -23.69 2.10
N LYS A 331 -4.55 -23.43 0.80
CA LYS A 331 -5.18 -24.23 -0.27
C LYS A 331 -4.49 -25.57 -0.52
N GLU A 332 -3.17 -25.63 -0.43
CA GLU A 332 -2.41 -26.83 -0.81
C GLU A 332 -2.01 -27.68 0.39
N THR A 333 -1.47 -27.07 1.44
CA THR A 333 -0.92 -27.83 2.59
C THR A 333 -2.00 -28.23 3.57
N THR A 334 -3.03 -27.40 3.78
CA THR A 334 -4.12 -27.72 4.72
C THR A 334 -4.88 -29.00 4.36
N PRO A 335 -5.32 -29.24 3.11
CA PRO A 335 -5.96 -30.51 2.77
C PRO A 335 -5.00 -31.69 2.87
N SER A 336 -3.76 -31.55 2.41
CA SER A 336 -2.74 -32.61 2.53
C SER A 336 -2.46 -32.99 3.99
N LEU A 337 -2.31 -31.99 4.87
CA LEU A 337 -2.11 -32.19 6.30
C LEU A 337 -3.36 -32.80 6.95
N ARG A 338 -4.55 -32.34 6.58
CA ARG A 338 -5.82 -32.91 7.04
C ARG A 338 -5.95 -34.38 6.64
N ASP A 339 -5.65 -34.71 5.39
CA ASP A 339 -5.71 -36.09 4.90
C ASP A 339 -4.66 -36.97 5.59
N SER A 340 -3.44 -36.45 5.81
CA SER A 340 -2.40 -37.14 6.57
C SER A 340 -2.83 -37.41 8.02
N LEU A 341 -3.37 -36.41 8.71
CA LEU A 341 -3.86 -36.55 10.09
C LEU A 341 -5.09 -37.46 10.17
N GLN A 342 -5.98 -37.41 9.18
CA GLN A 342 -7.14 -38.31 9.11
C GLN A 342 -6.68 -39.76 8.89
N ASN A 343 -5.70 -39.98 8.02
CA ASN A 343 -5.11 -41.31 7.80
C ASN A 343 -4.41 -41.82 9.05
N GLU A 344 -3.66 -40.97 9.75
CA GLU A 344 -3.00 -41.34 11.01
C GLU A 344 -4.02 -41.63 12.12
N SER A 345 -5.10 -40.85 12.21
CA SER A 345 -6.23 -41.11 13.11
C SER A 345 -6.93 -42.44 12.80
N ASN A 346 -7.19 -42.73 11.53
CA ASN A 346 -7.79 -43.99 11.10
C ASN A 346 -6.86 -45.18 11.40
N ASN A 347 -5.55 -45.04 11.19
CA ASN A 347 -4.56 -46.06 11.51
C ASN A 347 -4.48 -46.30 13.04
N ALA A 348 -4.45 -45.23 13.83
CA ALA A 348 -4.48 -45.32 15.29
C ALA A 348 -5.77 -45.99 15.78
N GLN A 349 -6.91 -45.67 15.17
CA GLN A 349 -8.18 -46.32 15.48
C GLN A 349 -8.14 -47.82 15.15
N GLY A 350 -7.58 -48.21 14.00
CA GLY A 350 -7.37 -49.62 13.65
C GLY A 350 -6.44 -50.36 14.62
N HIS A 351 -5.41 -49.69 15.14
CA HIS A 351 -4.57 -50.22 16.21
C HIS A 351 -5.33 -50.39 17.54
N ILE A 352 -6.18 -49.42 17.90
CA ILE A 352 -7.03 -49.54 19.09
C ILE A 352 -8.03 -50.69 18.94
N ASP A 353 -8.60 -50.87 17.75
CA ASP A 353 -9.58 -51.94 17.51
C ASP A 353 -8.94 -53.32 17.48
N THR A 354 -7.71 -53.45 16.96
CA THR A 354 -6.92 -54.69 17.09
C THR A 354 -6.56 -54.99 18.54
N LEU A 355 -6.17 -53.99 19.32
CA LEU A 355 -5.97 -54.13 20.77
C LEU A 355 -7.26 -54.55 21.49
N ARG A 356 -8.40 -53.89 21.20
CA ARG A 356 -9.72 -54.26 21.74
C ARG A 356 -10.08 -55.71 21.39
N LEU A 357 -9.91 -56.13 20.14
CA LEU A 357 -10.14 -57.51 19.71
C LEU A 357 -9.24 -58.50 20.44
N SER A 358 -7.97 -58.17 20.67
CA SER A 358 -7.06 -59.03 21.45
C SER A 358 -7.45 -59.15 22.93
N VAL A 359 -8.04 -58.10 23.52
CA VAL A 359 -8.55 -58.12 24.89
C VAL A 359 -9.86 -58.91 24.98
N VAL A 360 -10.78 -58.70 24.03
CA VAL A 360 -12.08 -59.40 23.98
C VAL A 360 -11.90 -60.89 23.66
N ASN A 361 -11.01 -61.21 22.73
CA ASN A 361 -10.67 -62.59 22.35
C ASN A 361 -9.63 -63.21 23.28
N ARG A 362 -9.23 -62.52 24.36
CA ARG A 362 -8.37 -63.12 25.38
C ARG A 362 -9.14 -64.30 25.98
N PRO A 363 -8.74 -65.55 25.73
CA PRO A 363 -9.46 -66.70 26.25
C PRO A 363 -9.47 -66.55 27.77
N ARG A 364 -10.66 -66.40 28.36
CA ARG A 364 -10.83 -66.42 29.81
C ARG A 364 -10.24 -67.74 30.27
N LEU A 365 -9.04 -67.67 30.87
CA LEU A 365 -8.34 -68.82 31.40
C LEU A 365 -9.32 -69.54 32.33
N ARG A 366 -9.83 -70.68 31.86
CA ARG A 366 -10.48 -71.64 32.73
C ARG A 366 -9.40 -72.07 33.71
N VAL A 367 -9.54 -71.59 34.94
CA VAL A 367 -8.74 -71.97 36.09
C VAL A 367 -8.71 -73.49 36.14
N GLY A 368 -7.57 -74.10 35.83
CA GLY A 368 -7.42 -75.55 35.92
C GLY A 368 -6.55 -76.26 34.89
N ARG A 369 -5.58 -75.61 34.22
CA ARG A 369 -4.55 -76.35 33.46
C ARG A 369 -3.13 -75.86 33.73
N THR A 370 -2.28 -76.87 33.90
CA THR A 370 -0.90 -76.88 34.35
C THR A 370 0.05 -76.11 33.43
N PRO A 371 1.15 -75.55 33.99
CA PRO A 371 2.06 -74.67 33.29
C PRO A 371 3.00 -75.48 32.39
N GLY A 372 2.89 -75.25 31.09
CA GLY A 372 3.84 -75.80 30.14
C GLY A 372 3.19 -76.01 28.79
N GLU A 373 3.04 -74.93 28.01
CA GLU A 373 3.25 -74.99 26.56
C GLU A 373 3.21 -73.60 25.94
N SER A 374 4.26 -73.34 25.17
CA SER A 374 4.71 -72.12 24.54
C SER A 374 3.65 -71.34 23.75
N LEU A 375 3.49 -70.06 24.11
CA LEU A 375 3.00 -69.01 23.22
C LEU A 375 4.10 -68.67 22.18
N SER A 376 4.23 -69.52 21.17
CA SER A 376 5.16 -69.40 20.03
C SER A 376 4.72 -68.32 19.04
N GLY A 377 4.72 -67.05 19.45
CA GLY A 377 4.47 -65.93 18.54
C GLY A 377 4.63 -64.53 19.14
N GLY A 378 4.78 -64.42 20.47
CA GLY A 378 5.17 -63.16 21.10
C GLY A 378 6.68 -62.97 20.97
N GLN A 379 7.10 -61.80 20.48
CA GLN A 379 8.48 -61.35 20.62
C GLN A 379 8.92 -61.61 22.07
N THR A 380 10.08 -62.23 22.23
CA THR A 380 10.61 -62.55 23.56
C THR A 380 10.69 -61.26 24.37
N LEU A 381 10.29 -61.30 25.64
CA LEU A 381 10.38 -60.17 26.56
C LEU A 381 11.70 -59.37 26.43
N PRO A 382 12.89 -60.00 26.30
CA PRO A 382 14.14 -59.27 26.03
C PRO A 382 14.17 -58.49 24.70
N ALA A 383 13.57 -59.01 23.63
CA ALA A 383 13.46 -58.28 22.36
C ALA A 383 12.55 -57.06 22.48
N THR A 384 11.41 -57.19 23.18
CA THR A 384 10.53 -56.05 23.45
C THR A 384 11.20 -54.98 24.31
N ILE A 385 12.01 -55.38 25.29
CA ILE A 385 12.78 -54.45 26.12
C ILE A 385 13.85 -53.74 25.28
N SER A 386 14.55 -54.46 24.40
CA SER A 386 15.55 -53.87 23.49
C SER A 386 14.93 -52.88 22.50
N ASP A 387 13.74 -53.15 21.97
CA ASP A 387 13.02 -52.22 21.10
C ASP A 387 12.51 -50.98 21.88
N LEU A 388 12.09 -51.16 23.13
CA LEU A 388 11.72 -50.06 24.02
C LEU A 388 12.94 -49.17 24.35
N GLU A 389 14.08 -49.77 24.67
CA GLU A 389 15.33 -49.03 24.87
C GLU A 389 15.77 -48.27 23.61
N ARG A 390 15.58 -48.87 22.43
CA ARG A 390 15.92 -48.22 21.15
C ARG A 390 15.02 -47.04 20.85
N THR A 391 13.73 -47.15 21.13
CA THR A 391 12.78 -46.05 20.94
C THR A 391 13.01 -44.93 21.95
N VAL A 392 13.32 -45.25 23.21
CA VAL A 392 13.69 -44.26 24.24
C VAL A 392 14.99 -43.53 23.86
N LYS A 393 16.03 -44.25 23.40
CA LYS A 393 17.28 -43.63 22.93
C LYS A 393 17.04 -42.72 21.72
N LYS A 394 16.17 -43.11 20.80
CA LYS A 394 15.83 -42.29 19.62
C LYS A 394 15.05 -41.02 20.04
N ALA A 395 14.11 -41.13 20.98
CA ALA A 395 13.37 -40.00 21.52
C ALA A 395 14.30 -39.03 22.27
N GLN A 396 15.21 -39.53 23.10
CA GLN A 396 16.22 -38.72 23.77
C GLN A 396 17.18 -38.03 22.79
N ALA A 397 17.59 -38.70 21.71
CA ALA A 397 18.41 -38.09 20.68
C ALA A 397 17.67 -36.96 19.93
N THR A 398 16.38 -37.13 19.65
CA THR A 398 15.57 -36.05 19.06
C THR A 398 15.34 -34.89 20.02
N GLU A 399 15.16 -35.15 21.31
CA GLU A 399 14.99 -34.10 22.32
C GLU A 399 16.30 -33.33 22.53
N ALA A 400 17.45 -34.02 22.57
CA ALA A 400 18.76 -33.40 22.63
C ALA A 400 19.03 -32.53 21.41
N PHE A 401 18.68 -33.00 20.21
CA PHE A 401 18.79 -32.21 18.98
C PHE A 401 17.90 -30.95 19.03
N MET A 402 16.67 -31.04 19.53
CA MET A 402 15.80 -29.87 19.67
C MET A 402 16.36 -28.86 20.67
N ARG A 403 16.95 -29.31 21.79
CA ARG A 403 17.66 -28.41 22.73
C ARG A 403 18.87 -27.73 22.09
N ASP A 404 19.66 -28.46 21.29
CA ASP A 404 20.82 -27.88 20.60
C ASP A 404 20.39 -26.86 19.53
N VAL A 405 19.29 -27.11 18.82
CA VAL A 405 18.72 -26.15 17.85
C VAL A 405 18.14 -24.93 18.55
N GLU A 406 17.47 -25.08 19.69
CA GLU A 406 17.05 -23.95 20.54
C GLU A 406 18.26 -23.15 21.04
N GLY A 407 19.38 -23.80 21.37
CA GLY A 407 20.64 -23.14 21.74
C GLY A 407 21.29 -22.36 20.58
N LEU A 408 21.06 -22.76 19.33
CA LEU A 408 21.54 -22.05 18.14
C LEU A 408 20.61 -20.91 17.70
N LEU A 409 19.33 -20.96 18.08
CA LEU A 409 18.32 -19.94 17.78
C LEU A 409 18.15 -18.91 18.91
N SER A 410 18.61 -19.23 20.12
CA SER A 410 18.62 -18.29 21.24
C SER A 410 19.83 -17.37 21.09
N PRO A 411 19.65 -16.06 20.83
CA PRO A 411 20.76 -15.12 20.75
C PRO A 411 21.51 -15.07 22.08
N ASP A 412 22.82 -14.90 22.01
CA ASP A 412 23.76 -14.81 23.12
C ASP A 412 23.23 -13.84 24.20
N PRO A 413 23.21 -14.20 25.50
CA PRO A 413 22.58 -13.39 26.57
C PRO A 413 23.09 -11.95 26.65
N SER A 414 24.30 -11.70 26.14
CA SER A 414 24.93 -10.37 26.01
C SER A 414 24.25 -9.45 24.98
N THR A 415 23.54 -10.01 23.99
CA THR A 415 22.79 -9.26 22.96
C THR A 415 21.33 -8.98 23.35
N THR A 416 20.80 -9.72 24.32
CA THR A 416 19.43 -9.56 24.82
C THR A 416 19.20 -8.24 25.54
N GLU A 417 20.20 -7.70 26.24
CA GLU A 417 20.08 -6.37 26.88
C GLU A 417 20.01 -5.25 25.82
N GLY A 418 20.80 -5.37 24.75
CA GLY A 418 20.73 -4.47 23.59
C GLY A 418 19.37 -4.55 22.89
N GLN A 419 18.83 -5.74 22.69
CA GLN A 419 17.51 -5.94 22.08
C GLN A 419 16.37 -5.48 23.00
N ALA A 420 16.45 -5.69 24.31
CA ALA A 420 15.46 -5.22 25.27
C ALA A 420 15.36 -3.69 25.26
N SER A 421 16.50 -2.99 25.25
CA SER A 421 16.51 -1.53 25.11
C SER A 421 15.92 -1.07 23.76
N LEU A 422 16.19 -1.80 22.67
CA LEU A 422 15.60 -1.50 21.36
C LEU A 422 14.07 -1.69 21.37
N ILE A 423 13.58 -2.76 21.99
CA ILE A 423 12.16 -3.07 22.14
C ILE A 423 11.47 -1.99 23.00
N ASP A 424 12.10 -1.55 24.08
CA ASP A 424 11.56 -0.47 24.92
C ASP A 424 11.53 0.86 24.17
N THR A 425 12.55 1.20 23.38
CA THR A 425 12.53 2.39 22.52
C THR A 425 11.47 2.30 21.43
N PHE A 426 11.22 1.11 20.88
CA PHE A 426 10.16 0.90 19.91
C PHE A 426 8.77 1.04 20.55
N ASN A 427 8.55 0.42 21.71
CA ASN A 427 7.28 0.48 22.44
C ASN A 427 6.94 1.92 22.87
N THR A 428 7.94 2.69 23.29
CA THR A 428 7.75 4.11 23.64
C THR A 428 7.40 4.96 22.41
N GLN A 429 8.09 4.76 21.28
CA GLN A 429 7.77 5.43 20.02
C GLN A 429 6.37 5.03 19.50
N GLU A 430 6.00 3.76 19.62
CA GLU A 430 4.67 3.27 19.24
C GLU A 430 3.58 3.91 20.12
N ALA A 431 3.82 4.01 21.43
CA ALA A 431 2.90 4.68 22.35
C ALA A 431 2.74 6.17 22.00
N GLU A 432 3.82 6.89 21.69
CA GLU A 432 3.76 8.30 21.28
C GLU A 432 2.99 8.50 19.97
N VAL A 433 3.21 7.63 18.99
CA VAL A 433 2.49 7.65 17.71
C VAL A 433 1.01 7.33 17.93
N ALA A 434 0.68 6.34 18.75
CA ALA A 434 -0.69 6.01 19.11
C ALA A 434 -1.39 7.19 19.79
N ASP A 435 -0.72 7.87 20.72
CA ASP A 435 -1.21 9.07 21.40
C ASP A 435 -1.48 10.22 20.42
N TRP A 436 -0.57 10.41 19.46
CA TRP A 436 -0.73 11.43 18.42
C TRP A 436 -1.89 11.11 17.48
N ILE A 437 -2.04 9.85 17.06
CA ILE A 437 -3.16 9.39 16.23
C ILE A 437 -4.48 9.60 16.99
N ALA A 438 -4.55 9.24 18.27
CA ALA A 438 -5.72 9.44 19.11
C ALA A 438 -6.12 10.92 19.17
N ARG A 439 -5.16 11.83 19.43
CA ARG A 439 -5.40 13.29 19.44
C ARG A 439 -5.81 13.83 18.06
N LEU A 440 -5.30 13.26 16.97
CA LEU A 440 -5.69 13.64 15.62
C LEU A 440 -7.13 13.21 15.31
N LEU A 441 -7.49 11.97 15.66
CA LEU A 441 -8.84 11.44 15.51
C LEU A 441 -9.85 12.22 16.36
N GLU A 442 -9.51 12.56 17.60
CA GLU A 442 -10.35 13.39 18.47
C GLU A 442 -10.58 14.78 17.85
N ARG A 443 -9.54 15.42 17.31
CA ARG A 443 -9.67 16.71 16.60
C ARG A 443 -10.53 16.59 15.34
N LYS A 444 -10.39 15.51 14.56
CA LYS A 444 -11.23 15.25 13.39
C LYS A 444 -12.69 15.00 13.78
N ALA A 445 -12.94 14.26 14.85
CA ALA A 445 -14.27 14.02 15.39
C ALA A 445 -14.93 15.34 15.86
N LYS A 446 -14.20 16.19 16.60
CA LYS A 446 -14.68 17.53 16.98
C LYS A 446 -14.98 18.41 15.77
N LYS A 447 -14.13 18.40 14.73
CA LYS A 447 -14.40 19.13 13.47
C LYS A 447 -15.63 18.58 12.74
N ALA A 448 -15.81 17.27 12.71
CA ALA A 448 -16.99 16.63 12.11
C ALA A 448 -18.27 17.02 12.85
N ALA A 449 -18.26 17.05 14.19
CA ALA A 449 -19.38 17.48 15.01
C ALA A 449 -19.75 18.96 14.76
N VAL A 450 -18.75 19.84 14.63
CA VAL A 450 -18.97 21.25 14.23
C VAL A 450 -19.55 21.34 12.83
N GLY A 451 -19.04 20.53 11.88
CA GLY A 451 -19.57 20.45 10.51
C GLY A 451 -21.03 20.00 10.46
N GLN A 452 -21.41 19.00 11.26
CA GLN A 452 -22.80 18.55 11.39
C GLN A 452 -23.72 19.65 11.92
N LYS A 453 -23.26 20.41 12.92
CA LYS A 453 -24.02 21.58 13.42
C LYS A 453 -24.21 22.63 12.33
N LEU A 454 -23.16 22.88 11.52
CA LEU A 454 -23.23 23.83 10.41
C LEU A 454 -24.21 23.38 9.32
N ILE A 455 -24.27 22.08 9.02
CA ILE A 455 -25.26 21.50 8.10
C ILE A 455 -26.67 21.73 8.64
N ALA A 456 -26.91 21.45 9.92
CA ALA A 456 -28.21 21.68 10.55
C ALA A 456 -28.62 23.18 10.52
N ASP A 457 -27.67 24.09 10.74
CA ASP A 457 -27.91 25.54 10.64
C ASP A 457 -28.23 25.96 9.19
N ILE A 458 -27.56 25.38 8.19
CA ILE A 458 -27.86 25.60 6.77
C ILE A 458 -29.25 25.07 6.41
N GLU A 459 -29.58 23.84 6.81
CA GLU A 459 -30.91 23.25 6.58
C GLU A 459 -32.01 24.10 7.21
N ARG A 460 -31.78 24.61 8.41
CA ARG A 460 -32.68 25.56 9.08
C ARG A 460 -32.82 26.86 8.30
N LEU A 461 -31.73 27.47 7.84
CA LEU A 461 -31.78 28.70 7.03
C LEU A 461 -32.50 28.46 5.69
N VAL A 462 -32.31 27.29 5.08
CA VAL A 462 -33.03 26.91 3.85
C VAL A 462 -34.54 26.79 4.13
N ALA A 463 -34.93 26.18 5.25
CA ALA A 463 -36.34 26.10 5.65
C ALA A 463 -36.93 27.50 5.95
N GLU A 464 -36.20 28.37 6.64
CA GLU A 464 -36.63 29.74 6.94
C GLU A 464 -36.76 30.59 5.66
N THR A 465 -35.81 30.47 4.73
CA THR A 465 -35.89 31.18 3.44
C THR A 465 -37.01 30.67 2.54
N ALA A 466 -37.28 29.36 2.54
CA ALA A 466 -38.43 28.80 1.82
C ALA A 466 -39.77 29.33 2.37
N SER A 467 -39.88 29.45 3.70
CA SER A 467 -41.04 30.06 4.37
C SER A 467 -41.24 31.53 3.98
N ILE A 468 -40.15 32.32 3.96
CA ILE A 468 -40.20 33.75 3.57
C ILE A 468 -40.54 33.92 2.09
N ALA A 469 -40.07 33.03 1.22
CA ALA A 469 -40.31 33.09 -0.22
C ALA A 469 -41.75 32.73 -0.61
N GLY A 470 -42.64 32.45 0.34
CA GLY A 470 -44.03 32.06 0.07
C GLY A 470 -44.15 30.67 -0.58
N GLY A 471 -43.08 29.87 -0.53
CA GLY A 471 -43.09 28.47 -0.93
C GLY A 471 -43.78 27.64 0.13
N HIS A 472 -45.12 27.65 0.14
CA HIS A 472 -45.86 26.59 0.80
C HIS A 472 -45.55 25.27 0.08
N VAL A 473 -44.80 24.40 0.75
CA VAL A 473 -44.81 22.96 0.51
C VAL A 473 -45.93 22.35 1.35
#